data_AF-A0A520HMU1-F1
#
_entry.id   AF-A0A520HMU1-F1
#
_cell.length_a   1.000
_cell.length_b   1.000
_cell.length_c   1.000
_cell.angle_alpha   90.00
_cell.angle_beta   90.00
_cell.angle_gamma   90.00
#
_symmetry.space_group_name_H-M   'P 1'
#
loop_
_entity.id
_entity.type
_entity.pdbx_description
1 polymer ?
#
loop_
_entity_poly.entity_id
_entity_poly.type
_entity_poly.pdbx_seq_one_letter_code
_entity_poly.pdbx_strand_id
1 'polypeptide(L)'
;MAKLGDWLEPHPHGILVKPIDAWIDPSIPAARALVTHGHADHARGGHGAVLATAETLAIMGVRYGDQNGQAVAYGETVRMGDVDVSFVPAGHVLGSAQIVLEHGGERVVVSGDYKRRPDPTCAPFEPVPCDIFVTEATFGLPVFRHPDTGGEMDRLLAALHANPERCVVVGAYALGKAQRVIMELRGRGHHDPIHIHGAMQRLCDLYVEHGVELGELPGATGLKPAELKGRIVVCPPSALNDRWSRRLPDPITAMASGWMRVRQRARQKNVELPLIISDHADWDELTETLTEIAPAEVWVTHGREEALVHWCMTRQIKARALELVGREDEDD
;
A
#
# COMPACT_ATOMS: atom_id res chain seq x y z
N MET A 1 -9.76 -36.27 -5.16
CA MET A 1 -9.60 -34.96 -5.83
C MET A 1 -8.29 -34.38 -5.34
N ALA A 2 -7.47 -33.81 -6.22
CA ALA A 2 -6.31 -33.02 -5.80
C ALA A 2 -6.81 -31.85 -4.92
N LYS A 3 -6.05 -31.45 -3.91
CA LYS A 3 -6.43 -30.33 -3.06
C LYS A 3 -6.06 -29.03 -3.80
N LEU A 4 -6.95 -28.04 -3.73
CA LEU A 4 -6.73 -26.77 -4.41
C LEU A 4 -5.42 -26.14 -3.92
N GLY A 5 -4.63 -25.62 -4.84
CA GLY A 5 -3.36 -24.96 -4.53
C GLY A 5 -2.25 -25.90 -4.07
N ASP A 6 -2.34 -27.22 -4.32
CA ASP A 6 -1.29 -28.19 -3.98
C ASP A 6 0.08 -27.90 -4.62
N TRP A 7 0.14 -26.98 -5.58
CA TRP A 7 1.35 -26.53 -6.27
C TRP A 7 1.91 -25.20 -5.71
N LEU A 8 1.23 -24.60 -4.72
CA LEU A 8 1.71 -23.45 -3.96
C LEU A 8 2.12 -23.87 -2.55
N GLU A 9 3.26 -23.38 -2.09
CA GLU A 9 3.79 -23.67 -0.76
C GLU A 9 4.07 -22.35 -0.01
N PRO A 10 3.18 -21.93 0.91
CA PRO A 10 3.42 -20.76 1.75
C PRO A 10 4.54 -21.04 2.74
N HIS A 11 5.51 -20.13 2.83
CA HIS A 11 6.56 -20.14 3.84
C HIS A 11 6.64 -18.78 4.52
N PRO A 12 7.22 -18.70 5.72
CA PRO A 12 7.46 -17.43 6.40
C PRO A 12 8.02 -16.30 5.51
N HIS A 13 8.88 -16.61 4.54
CA HIS A 13 9.53 -15.60 3.73
C HIS A 13 8.88 -15.35 2.36
N GLY A 14 7.72 -15.92 2.04
CA GLY A 14 7.03 -15.75 0.76
C GLY A 14 6.25 -17.00 0.34
N ILE A 15 5.63 -16.98 -0.84
CA ILE A 15 4.87 -18.13 -1.37
C ILE A 15 5.65 -18.75 -2.53
N LEU A 16 6.04 -20.02 -2.40
CA LEU A 16 6.72 -20.76 -3.46
C LEU A 16 5.71 -21.30 -4.47
N VAL A 17 5.92 -20.97 -5.75
CA VAL A 17 5.23 -21.53 -6.90
C VAL A 17 6.05 -22.72 -7.43
N LYS A 18 5.79 -23.91 -6.89
CA LYS A 18 6.64 -25.10 -7.08
C LYS A 18 6.94 -25.46 -8.54
N PRO A 19 5.97 -25.42 -9.48
CA PRO A 19 6.22 -25.84 -10.88
C PRO A 19 7.25 -24.97 -11.62
N ILE A 20 7.47 -23.73 -11.17
CA ILE A 20 8.35 -22.76 -11.85
C ILE A 20 9.52 -22.31 -10.98
N ASP A 21 9.63 -22.84 -9.76
CA ASP A 21 10.64 -22.45 -8.77
C ASP A 21 10.77 -20.92 -8.65
N ALA A 22 9.63 -20.26 -8.47
CA ALA A 22 9.53 -18.81 -8.31
C ALA A 22 8.80 -18.47 -7.01
N TRP A 23 9.21 -17.38 -6.39
CA TRP A 23 8.67 -16.92 -5.12
C TRP A 23 7.84 -15.67 -5.31
N ILE A 24 6.65 -15.62 -4.71
CA ILE A 24 5.84 -14.41 -4.65
C ILE A 24 6.22 -13.63 -3.40
N ASP A 25 6.53 -12.35 -3.58
CA ASP A 25 6.94 -11.39 -2.55
C ASP A 25 7.96 -11.97 -1.54
N PRO A 26 9.09 -12.52 -2.00
CA PRO A 26 10.09 -13.09 -1.11
C PRO A 26 10.77 -12.02 -0.26
N SER A 27 10.73 -12.16 1.07
CA SER A 27 11.36 -11.23 2.01
C SER A 27 12.88 -11.39 2.13
N ILE A 28 13.46 -12.34 1.39
CA ILE A 28 14.89 -12.61 1.24
C ILE A 28 15.26 -12.80 -0.24
N PRO A 29 16.53 -12.62 -0.64
CA PRO A 29 16.97 -12.91 -2.00
C PRO A 29 16.58 -14.31 -2.47
N ALA A 30 16.07 -14.40 -3.70
CA ALA A 30 15.54 -15.62 -4.30
C ALA A 30 16.02 -15.70 -5.76
N ALA A 31 16.10 -16.92 -6.32
CA ALA A 31 16.51 -17.09 -7.71
C ALA A 31 15.55 -16.40 -8.69
N ARG A 32 14.24 -16.49 -8.43
CA ARG A 32 13.17 -15.83 -9.19
C ARG A 32 12.13 -15.27 -8.24
N ALA A 33 11.83 -13.99 -8.35
CA ALA A 33 10.81 -13.31 -7.57
C ALA A 33 9.70 -12.77 -8.49
N LEU A 34 8.44 -13.01 -8.12
CA LEU A 34 7.27 -12.33 -8.63
C LEU A 34 6.88 -11.31 -7.55
N VAL A 35 6.87 -10.01 -7.89
CA VAL A 35 6.69 -8.95 -6.89
C VAL A 35 5.39 -8.19 -7.16
N THR A 36 4.50 -8.15 -6.16
CA THR A 36 3.19 -7.48 -6.24
C THR A 36 3.34 -5.97 -6.30
N HIS A 37 4.21 -5.40 -5.46
CA HIS A 37 4.45 -3.96 -5.40
C HIS A 37 5.73 -3.59 -4.64
N GLY A 38 6.11 -2.31 -4.70
CA GLY A 38 7.42 -1.81 -4.23
C GLY A 38 7.54 -1.42 -2.75
N HIS A 39 6.63 -1.83 -1.86
CA HIS A 39 6.85 -1.70 -0.42
C HIS A 39 7.90 -2.69 0.09
N ALA A 40 8.57 -2.34 1.18
CA ALA A 40 9.78 -3.04 1.62
C ALA A 40 9.50 -4.43 2.23
N ASP A 41 8.29 -4.66 2.68
CA ASP A 41 7.76 -5.92 3.20
C ASP A 41 7.30 -6.89 2.09
N HIS A 42 7.17 -6.40 0.85
CA HIS A 42 6.86 -7.20 -0.34
C HIS A 42 8.05 -7.33 -1.31
N ALA A 43 8.85 -6.28 -1.43
CA ALA A 43 9.97 -6.19 -2.36
C ALA A 43 11.32 -6.11 -1.65
N ARG A 44 12.28 -6.92 -2.12
CA ARG A 44 13.68 -6.87 -1.69
C ARG A 44 14.61 -6.78 -2.91
N GLY A 45 15.82 -6.28 -2.67
CA GLY A 45 16.89 -6.32 -3.67
C GLY A 45 17.64 -7.65 -3.65
N GLY A 46 18.37 -7.93 -4.73
CA GLY A 46 19.32 -9.05 -4.79
C GLY A 46 18.73 -10.36 -5.30
N HIS A 47 17.51 -10.36 -5.83
CA HIS A 47 16.96 -11.51 -6.53
C HIS A 47 17.73 -11.80 -7.83
N GLY A 48 17.78 -13.08 -8.24
CA GLY A 48 18.41 -13.48 -9.49
C GLY A 48 17.66 -13.00 -10.73
N ALA A 49 16.33 -13.01 -10.69
CA ALA A 49 15.43 -12.41 -11.67
C ALA A 49 14.14 -11.93 -10.96
N VAL A 50 13.56 -10.84 -11.45
CA VAL A 50 12.33 -10.24 -10.89
C VAL A 50 11.30 -10.07 -12.00
N LEU A 51 10.08 -10.55 -11.82
CA LEU A 51 8.93 -10.18 -12.65
C LEU A 51 8.02 -9.27 -11.83
N ALA A 52 7.71 -8.10 -12.36
CA ALA A 52 6.79 -7.13 -11.76
C ALA A 52 6.31 -6.13 -12.82
N THR A 53 5.43 -5.20 -12.45
CA THR A 53 5.13 -4.04 -13.30
C THR A 53 6.35 -3.14 -13.47
N ALA A 54 6.39 -2.34 -14.54
CA ALA A 54 7.51 -1.44 -14.82
C ALA A 54 7.71 -0.42 -13.68
N GLU A 55 6.62 0.10 -13.16
CA GLU A 55 6.55 1.01 -12.03
C GLU A 55 7.12 0.37 -10.75
N THR A 56 6.75 -0.89 -10.46
CA THR A 56 7.28 -1.61 -9.29
C THR A 56 8.79 -1.81 -9.41
N LEU A 57 9.29 -2.19 -10.60
CA LEU A 57 10.73 -2.28 -10.86
C LEU A 57 11.43 -0.93 -10.68
N ALA A 58 10.82 0.18 -11.11
CA ALA A 58 11.37 1.51 -10.93
C ALA A 58 11.44 1.91 -9.44
N ILE A 59 10.39 1.60 -8.65
CA ILE A 59 10.39 1.79 -7.20
C ILE A 59 11.51 0.96 -6.54
N MET A 60 11.66 -0.31 -6.94
CA MET A 60 12.77 -1.16 -6.48
C MET A 60 14.12 -0.55 -6.85
N GLY A 61 14.26 0.02 -8.06
CA GLY A 61 15.42 0.79 -8.52
C GLY A 61 15.81 1.92 -7.56
N VAL A 62 14.84 2.73 -7.16
CA VAL A 62 15.05 3.83 -6.20
C VAL A 62 15.53 3.32 -4.84
N ARG A 63 14.98 2.20 -4.35
CA ARG A 63 15.26 1.68 -3.00
C ARG A 63 16.53 0.84 -2.92
N TYR A 64 16.77 0.00 -3.92
CA TYR A 64 17.72 -1.11 -3.87
C TYR A 64 18.74 -1.09 -5.02
N GLY A 65 18.64 -0.13 -5.94
CA GLY A 65 19.43 -0.10 -7.17
C GLY A 65 18.80 -0.96 -8.27
N ASP A 66 19.47 -1.06 -9.41
CA ASP A 66 18.95 -1.79 -10.57
C ASP A 66 18.69 -3.27 -10.24
N GLN A 67 17.56 -3.77 -10.71
CA GLN A 67 17.16 -5.17 -10.57
C GLN A 67 17.31 -5.89 -11.92
N ASN A 68 17.56 -7.20 -11.90
CA ASN A 68 17.42 -8.04 -13.10
C ASN A 68 15.94 -8.28 -13.40
N GLY A 69 15.25 -7.22 -13.81
CA GLY A 69 13.79 -7.16 -13.92
C GLY A 69 13.26 -7.41 -15.32
N GLN A 70 12.19 -8.19 -15.41
CA GLN A 70 11.30 -8.27 -16.56
C GLN A 70 10.00 -7.55 -16.20
N ALA A 71 9.74 -6.43 -16.86
CA ALA A 71 8.46 -5.73 -16.72
C ALA A 71 7.35 -6.55 -17.39
N VAL A 72 6.19 -6.64 -16.74
CA VAL A 72 4.97 -7.24 -17.28
C VAL A 72 3.87 -6.19 -17.22
N ALA A 73 3.27 -5.85 -18.35
CA ALA A 73 2.18 -4.89 -18.38
C ALA A 73 0.90 -5.52 -17.81
N TYR A 74 -0.02 -4.69 -17.30
CA TYR A 74 -1.34 -5.18 -16.91
C TYR A 74 -2.03 -5.85 -18.10
N GLY A 75 -2.61 -7.03 -17.86
CA GLY A 75 -3.25 -7.85 -18.90
C GLY A 75 -2.29 -8.62 -19.83
N GLU A 76 -0.98 -8.47 -19.67
CA GLU A 76 0.02 -9.32 -20.32
C GLU A 76 0.17 -10.65 -19.56
N THR A 77 0.34 -11.74 -20.31
CA THR A 77 0.57 -13.07 -19.75
C THR A 77 1.95 -13.59 -20.15
N VAL A 78 2.73 -14.01 -19.16
CA VAL A 78 4.03 -14.66 -19.33
C VAL A 78 3.89 -16.14 -19.01
N ARG A 79 4.17 -16.99 -20.00
CA ARG A 79 4.27 -18.45 -19.81
C ARG A 79 5.60 -18.79 -19.14
N MET A 80 5.54 -19.30 -17.91
CA MET A 80 6.70 -19.82 -17.18
C MET A 80 6.54 -21.32 -16.98
N GLY A 81 7.29 -22.14 -17.72
CA GLY A 81 7.11 -23.60 -17.67
C GLY A 81 5.66 -24.00 -17.94
N ASP A 82 5.01 -24.60 -16.93
CA ASP A 82 3.60 -25.01 -17.00
C ASP A 82 2.58 -24.03 -16.39
N VAL A 83 3.03 -22.85 -15.94
CA VAL A 83 2.21 -21.83 -15.27
C VAL A 83 2.11 -20.57 -16.14
N ASP A 84 0.90 -20.06 -16.31
CA ASP A 84 0.67 -18.73 -16.89
C ASP A 84 0.65 -17.71 -15.76
N VAL A 85 1.47 -16.67 -15.87
CA VAL A 85 1.61 -15.59 -14.88
C VAL A 85 1.16 -14.29 -15.52
N SER A 86 0.23 -13.57 -14.90
CA SER A 86 -0.20 -12.24 -15.33
C SER A 86 -0.41 -11.30 -14.16
N PHE A 87 -0.46 -10.01 -14.45
CA PHE A 87 -0.57 -8.94 -13.46
C PHE A 87 -1.86 -8.14 -13.71
N VAL A 88 -2.62 -7.90 -12.65
CA VAL A 88 -3.88 -7.14 -12.68
C VAL A 88 -3.81 -6.02 -11.64
N PRO A 89 -4.32 -4.81 -11.90
CA PRO A 89 -4.23 -3.70 -10.95
C PRO A 89 -4.75 -4.03 -9.53
N ALA A 90 -4.01 -3.60 -8.50
CA ALA A 90 -4.38 -3.78 -7.09
C ALA A 90 -4.91 -2.51 -6.41
N GLY A 91 -4.82 -1.33 -7.01
CA GLY A 91 -5.31 -0.08 -6.39
C GLY A 91 -4.52 0.43 -5.18
N HIS A 92 -3.42 -0.22 -4.80
CA HIS A 92 -2.70 0.09 -3.56
C HIS A 92 -1.74 1.28 -3.71
N VAL A 93 -0.71 1.14 -4.56
CA VAL A 93 0.29 2.17 -4.89
C VAL A 93 0.62 2.14 -6.38
N LEU A 94 1.38 3.11 -6.90
CA LEU A 94 1.86 3.13 -8.28
C LEU A 94 2.50 1.78 -8.65
N GLY A 95 2.00 1.13 -9.71
CA GLY A 95 2.48 -0.17 -10.16
C GLY A 95 1.96 -1.39 -9.39
N SER A 96 1.23 -1.21 -8.29
CA SER A 96 0.76 -2.35 -7.49
C SER A 96 -0.14 -3.28 -8.29
N ALA A 97 0.06 -4.58 -8.10
CA ALA A 97 -0.58 -5.60 -8.89
C ALA A 97 -0.91 -6.84 -8.08
N GLN A 98 -2.07 -7.40 -8.39
CA GLN A 98 -2.43 -8.77 -8.09
C GLN A 98 -1.69 -9.68 -9.06
N ILE A 99 -1.08 -10.75 -8.55
CA ILE A 99 -0.44 -11.78 -9.38
C ILE A 99 -1.45 -12.89 -9.62
N VAL A 100 -1.83 -13.08 -10.88
CA VAL A 100 -2.74 -14.13 -11.33
C VAL A 100 -1.90 -15.28 -11.88
N LEU A 101 -2.14 -16.48 -11.35
CA LEU A 101 -1.46 -17.70 -11.73
C LEU A 101 -2.48 -18.72 -12.23
N GLU A 102 -2.25 -19.28 -13.41
CA GLU A 102 -3.07 -20.37 -13.95
C GLU A 102 -2.22 -21.62 -14.20
N HIS A 103 -2.66 -22.75 -13.63
CA HIS A 103 -1.96 -24.03 -13.75
C HIS A 103 -2.94 -25.19 -13.61
N GLY A 104 -2.93 -26.12 -14.58
CA GLY A 104 -3.73 -27.34 -14.50
C GLY A 104 -5.26 -27.11 -14.48
N GLY A 105 -5.72 -25.97 -15.00
CA GLY A 105 -7.13 -25.57 -14.95
C GLY A 105 -7.57 -24.91 -13.64
N GLU A 106 -6.64 -24.67 -12.71
CA GLU A 106 -6.86 -23.92 -11.47
C GLU A 106 -6.29 -22.50 -11.61
N ARG A 107 -7.03 -21.50 -11.11
CA ARG A 107 -6.59 -20.11 -11.04
C ARG A 107 -6.42 -19.67 -9.59
N VAL A 108 -5.23 -19.17 -9.26
CA VAL A 108 -4.92 -18.56 -7.97
C VAL A 108 -4.57 -17.09 -8.18
N VAL A 109 -5.15 -16.22 -7.36
CA VAL A 109 -4.85 -14.78 -7.36
C VAL A 109 -4.23 -14.43 -6.02
N VAL A 110 -3.03 -13.86 -6.06
CA VAL A 110 -2.38 -13.27 -4.88
C VAL A 110 -2.54 -11.77 -4.95
N SER A 111 -3.33 -11.19 -4.04
CA SER A 111 -3.73 -9.78 -4.12
C SER A 111 -2.56 -8.82 -3.93
N GLY A 112 -1.54 -9.23 -3.17
CA GLY A 112 -0.66 -8.27 -2.49
C GLY A 112 -1.48 -7.41 -1.53
N ASP A 113 -1.03 -6.19 -1.31
CA ASP A 113 -1.86 -5.16 -0.68
C ASP A 113 -2.78 -4.53 -1.74
N TYR A 114 -4.00 -4.20 -1.34
CA TYR A 114 -4.99 -3.64 -2.26
C TYR A 114 -5.96 -2.71 -1.54
N LYS A 115 -6.59 -1.82 -2.30
CA LYS A 115 -7.78 -1.07 -1.86
C LYS A 115 -8.75 -0.91 -3.03
N ARG A 116 -10.05 -0.85 -2.74
CA ARG A 116 -11.08 -0.63 -3.77
C ARG A 116 -11.36 0.86 -3.99
N ARG A 117 -11.14 1.68 -2.96
CA ARG A 117 -11.34 3.14 -3.05
C ARG A 117 -10.50 3.75 -4.17
N PRO A 118 -11.08 4.70 -4.94
CA PRO A 118 -10.33 5.44 -5.94
C PRO A 118 -9.08 6.10 -5.34
N ASP A 119 -8.01 6.08 -6.12
CA ASP A 119 -6.75 6.74 -5.82
C ASP A 119 -6.23 7.40 -7.09
N PRO A 120 -6.02 8.73 -7.09
CA PRO A 120 -5.51 9.43 -8.27
C PRO A 120 -4.05 9.12 -8.61
N THR A 121 -3.35 8.30 -7.83
CA THR A 121 -1.93 8.00 -7.97
C THR A 121 -1.61 6.59 -8.48
N CYS A 122 -2.61 5.75 -8.69
CA CYS A 122 -2.43 4.39 -9.19
C CYS A 122 -3.65 3.88 -9.98
N ALA A 123 -3.49 2.76 -10.69
CA ALA A 123 -4.59 2.11 -11.40
C ALA A 123 -5.59 1.50 -10.38
N PRO A 124 -6.91 1.62 -10.62
CA PRO A 124 -7.93 1.13 -9.69
C PRO A 124 -7.89 -0.40 -9.55
N PHE A 125 -8.27 -0.92 -8.39
CA PHE A 125 -8.38 -2.36 -8.18
C PHE A 125 -9.37 -3.01 -9.14
N GLU A 126 -8.98 -4.13 -9.74
CA GLU A 126 -9.83 -4.91 -10.65
C GLU A 126 -10.12 -6.30 -10.05
N PRO A 127 -11.38 -6.65 -9.73
CA PRO A 127 -11.70 -7.96 -9.16
C PRO A 127 -11.47 -9.09 -10.18
N VAL A 128 -10.77 -10.15 -9.76
CA VAL A 128 -10.46 -11.32 -10.61
C VAL A 128 -11.11 -12.57 -10.04
N PRO A 129 -12.11 -13.18 -10.73
CA PRO A 129 -12.65 -14.48 -10.34
C PRO A 129 -11.57 -15.56 -10.37
N CYS A 130 -11.51 -16.38 -9.31
CA CYS A 130 -10.47 -17.40 -9.11
C CYS A 130 -10.93 -18.54 -8.19
N ASP A 131 -10.19 -19.66 -8.19
CA ASP A 131 -10.44 -20.78 -7.28
C ASP A 131 -9.91 -20.48 -5.87
N ILE A 132 -8.69 -19.91 -5.79
CA ILE A 132 -8.08 -19.46 -4.54
C ILE A 132 -7.78 -17.96 -4.62
N PHE A 133 -8.29 -17.21 -3.65
CA PHE A 133 -7.91 -15.81 -3.45
C PHE A 133 -7.02 -15.69 -2.21
N VAL A 134 -5.77 -15.26 -2.39
CA VAL A 134 -4.85 -14.94 -1.29
C VAL A 134 -4.97 -13.44 -1.02
N THR A 135 -5.53 -13.07 0.13
CA THR A 135 -5.87 -11.68 0.50
C THR A 135 -5.06 -11.19 1.69
N GLU A 136 -4.71 -9.91 1.71
CA GLU A 136 -4.31 -9.21 2.94
C GLU A 136 -5.48 -9.06 3.93
N ALA A 137 -5.18 -8.74 5.18
CA ALA A 137 -6.13 -8.45 6.26
C ALA A 137 -5.60 -7.36 7.23
N THR A 138 -4.89 -6.36 6.70
CA THR A 138 -4.31 -5.25 7.50
C THR A 138 -5.38 -4.60 8.37
N PHE A 139 -6.56 -4.36 7.78
CA PHE A 139 -7.75 -3.85 8.46
C PHE A 139 -8.85 -4.91 8.59
N GLY A 140 -8.46 -6.17 8.78
CA GLY A 140 -9.33 -7.35 8.86
C GLY A 140 -10.22 -7.46 10.10
N LEU A 141 -10.52 -6.35 10.80
CA LEU A 141 -11.47 -6.33 11.92
C LEU A 141 -12.65 -5.38 11.62
N PRO A 142 -13.90 -5.73 11.98
CA PRO A 142 -15.09 -4.91 11.72
C PRO A 142 -15.07 -3.46 12.23
N VAL A 143 -14.16 -3.14 13.16
CA VAL A 143 -13.99 -1.78 13.69
C VAL A 143 -13.29 -0.85 12.70
N PHE A 144 -12.52 -1.40 11.76
CA PHE A 144 -11.82 -0.66 10.73
C PHE A 144 -12.73 -0.46 9.52
N ARG A 145 -13.44 0.65 9.56
CA ARG A 145 -14.23 1.18 8.44
C ARG A 145 -13.78 2.60 8.18
N HIS A 146 -13.18 2.84 7.02
CA HIS A 146 -12.60 4.13 6.69
C HIS A 146 -13.69 5.09 6.19
N PRO A 147 -13.68 6.36 6.65
CA PRO A 147 -14.58 7.39 6.13
C PRO A 147 -14.22 7.73 4.68
N ASP A 148 -15.03 8.61 4.08
CA ASP A 148 -14.67 9.24 2.82
C ASP A 148 -13.36 10.04 2.93
N THR A 149 -12.45 9.86 1.96
CA THR A 149 -11.12 10.50 1.97
C THR A 149 -11.20 12.02 1.78
N GLY A 150 -12.15 12.50 0.98
CA GLY A 150 -12.37 13.94 0.76
C GLY A 150 -12.74 14.67 2.04
N GLY A 151 -13.61 14.06 2.86
CA GLY A 151 -13.94 14.60 4.19
C GLY A 151 -12.72 14.74 5.12
N GLU A 152 -11.76 13.83 5.04
CA GLU A 152 -10.51 13.92 5.83
C GLU A 152 -9.61 15.07 5.36
N MET A 153 -9.53 15.30 4.05
CA MET A 153 -8.81 16.44 3.48
C MET A 153 -9.47 17.77 3.85
N ASP A 154 -10.80 17.83 3.89
CA ASP A 154 -11.52 19.03 4.34
C ASP A 154 -11.21 19.37 5.79
N ARG A 155 -11.10 18.36 6.67
CA ARG A 155 -10.69 18.56 8.07
C ARG A 155 -9.27 19.14 8.16
N LEU A 156 -8.35 18.65 7.33
CA LEU A 156 -6.99 19.18 7.23
C LEU A 156 -6.99 20.64 6.78
N LEU A 157 -7.66 20.96 5.67
CA LEU A 157 -7.70 22.31 5.12
C LEU A 157 -8.41 23.30 6.07
N ALA A 158 -9.45 22.86 6.78
CA ALA A 158 -10.10 23.66 7.81
C ALA A 158 -9.15 23.98 8.96
N ALA A 159 -8.36 23.01 9.42
CA ALA A 159 -7.34 23.23 10.46
C ALA A 159 -6.26 24.20 10.00
N LEU A 160 -5.81 24.10 8.75
CA LEU A 160 -4.86 25.04 8.14
C LEU A 160 -5.41 26.48 8.12
N HIS A 161 -6.63 26.66 7.60
CA HIS A 161 -7.26 27.99 7.48
C HIS A 161 -7.59 28.63 8.84
N ALA A 162 -7.93 27.82 9.84
CA ALA A 162 -8.19 28.30 11.20
C ALA A 162 -6.91 28.76 11.92
N ASN A 163 -5.73 28.34 11.45
CA ASN A 163 -4.45 28.59 12.11
C ASN A 163 -3.38 29.13 11.13
N PRO A 164 -3.58 30.33 10.54
CA PRO A 164 -2.69 30.85 9.50
C PRO A 164 -1.25 31.13 9.95
N GLU A 165 -1.02 31.28 11.27
CA GLU A 165 0.31 31.49 11.84
C GLU A 165 1.07 30.18 12.14
N ARG A 166 0.38 29.04 12.05
CA ARG A 166 0.93 27.68 12.26
C ARG A 166 1.17 27.00 10.91
N CYS A 167 1.82 25.85 10.92
CA CYS A 167 1.85 24.93 9.78
C CYS A 167 1.10 23.63 10.12
N VAL A 168 0.64 22.91 9.09
CA VAL A 168 0.14 21.54 9.27
C VAL A 168 1.21 20.56 8.79
N VAL A 169 1.61 19.64 9.65
CA VAL A 169 2.63 18.63 9.34
C VAL A 169 1.95 17.28 9.27
N VAL A 170 1.95 16.65 8.10
CA VAL A 170 1.26 15.39 7.84
C VAL A 170 2.29 14.26 7.79
N GLY A 171 2.18 13.32 8.72
CA GLY A 171 2.92 12.07 8.67
C GLY A 171 2.26 11.10 7.71
N ALA A 172 2.99 10.69 6.69
CA ALA A 172 2.57 9.73 5.68
C ALA A 172 3.77 8.89 5.20
N TYR A 173 3.52 7.64 4.82
CA TYR A 173 4.54 6.80 4.20
C TYR A 173 5.09 7.42 2.92
N ALA A 174 6.40 7.28 2.73
CA ALA A 174 7.11 7.88 1.59
C ALA A 174 6.67 7.32 0.22
N LEU A 175 6.15 6.09 0.21
CA LEU A 175 5.58 5.44 -0.96
C LEU A 175 4.06 5.33 -0.77
N GLY A 176 3.30 5.68 -1.81
CA GLY A 176 1.84 5.63 -1.81
C GLY A 176 1.21 6.78 -1.05
N LYS A 177 1.26 6.72 0.28
CA LYS A 177 0.42 7.57 1.14
C LYS A 177 0.71 9.06 1.01
N ALA A 178 1.99 9.44 0.94
CA ALA A 178 2.37 10.84 0.76
C ALA A 178 1.83 11.39 -0.56
N GLN A 179 2.02 10.65 -1.66
CA GLN A 179 1.58 11.03 -2.99
C GLN A 179 0.05 11.12 -3.07
N ARG A 180 -0.66 10.14 -2.47
CA ARG A 180 -2.11 10.16 -2.40
C ARG A 180 -2.62 11.37 -1.63
N VAL A 181 -2.12 11.64 -0.42
CA VAL A 181 -2.52 12.82 0.36
C VAL A 181 -2.30 14.11 -0.44
N ILE A 182 -1.17 14.23 -1.13
CA ILE A 182 -0.89 15.38 -1.99
C ILE A 182 -1.95 15.52 -3.09
N MET A 183 -2.21 14.46 -3.86
CA MET A 183 -3.19 14.51 -4.95
C MET A 183 -4.62 14.72 -4.47
N GLU A 184 -5.00 14.15 -3.33
CA GLU A 184 -6.31 14.39 -2.72
C GLU A 184 -6.45 15.87 -2.34
N LEU A 185 -5.43 16.50 -1.74
CA LEU A 185 -5.43 17.95 -1.47
C LEU A 185 -5.54 18.77 -2.76
N ARG A 186 -4.85 18.38 -3.85
CA ARG A 186 -4.99 19.03 -5.16
C ARG A 186 -6.42 18.91 -5.68
N GLY A 187 -7.03 17.73 -5.57
CA GLY A 187 -8.43 17.49 -5.94
C GLY A 187 -9.44 18.30 -5.13
N ARG A 188 -9.06 18.72 -3.91
CA ARG A 188 -9.83 19.67 -3.07
C ARG A 188 -9.53 21.15 -3.35
N GLY A 189 -8.73 21.45 -4.38
CA GLY A 189 -8.42 22.83 -4.80
C GLY A 189 -7.27 23.49 -4.03
N HIS A 190 -6.52 22.75 -3.22
CA HIS A 190 -5.31 23.28 -2.59
C HIS A 190 -4.16 23.23 -3.60
N HIS A 191 -3.85 24.34 -4.27
CA HIS A 191 -2.80 24.43 -5.29
C HIS A 191 -1.51 25.11 -4.81
N ASP A 192 -1.50 25.61 -3.57
CA ASP A 192 -0.30 26.16 -2.95
C ASP A 192 0.81 25.09 -2.84
N PRO A 193 2.09 25.50 -2.83
CA PRO A 193 3.20 24.56 -2.66
C PRO A 193 3.04 23.73 -1.38
N ILE A 194 3.19 22.40 -1.52
CA ILE A 194 3.21 21.48 -0.37
C ILE A 194 4.66 21.16 -0.10
N HIS A 195 5.16 21.53 1.07
CA HIS A 195 6.55 21.26 1.40
C HIS A 195 6.75 19.79 1.77
N ILE A 196 7.93 19.24 1.48
CA ILE A 196 8.22 17.84 1.80
C ILE A 196 9.51 17.68 2.59
N HIS A 197 9.52 16.70 3.49
CA HIS A 197 10.76 16.20 4.09
C HIS A 197 11.63 15.54 3.00
N GLY A 198 12.95 15.70 3.07
CA GLY A 198 13.86 15.18 2.02
C GLY A 198 13.78 13.67 1.79
N ALA A 199 13.36 12.89 2.79
CA ALA A 199 13.12 11.46 2.66
C ALA A 199 11.95 11.10 1.70
N MET A 200 11.07 12.04 1.39
CA MET A 200 9.95 11.84 0.45
C MET A 200 10.36 12.08 -1.00
N GLN A 201 11.41 12.88 -1.22
CA GLN A 201 11.76 13.49 -2.51
C GLN A 201 11.87 12.45 -3.63
N ARG A 202 12.75 11.46 -3.47
CA ARG A 202 13.06 10.49 -4.54
C ARG A 202 11.84 9.71 -5.03
N LEU A 203 10.89 9.41 -4.14
CA LEU A 203 9.67 8.68 -4.51
C LEU A 203 8.58 9.61 -5.04
N CYS A 204 8.54 10.87 -4.61
CA CYS A 204 7.67 11.88 -5.25
C CYS A 204 8.15 12.17 -6.68
N ASP A 205 9.45 12.34 -6.88
CA ASP A 205 10.06 12.55 -8.20
C ASP A 205 9.73 11.38 -9.13
N LEU A 206 9.85 10.15 -8.64
CA LEU A 206 9.48 8.95 -9.40
C LEU A 206 8.00 8.98 -9.84
N TYR A 207 7.07 9.35 -8.96
CA TYR A 207 5.66 9.46 -9.33
C TYR A 207 5.43 10.53 -10.41
N VAL A 208 6.15 11.65 -10.34
CA VAL A 208 6.12 12.69 -11.38
C VAL A 208 6.68 12.18 -12.71
N GLU A 209 7.78 11.43 -12.69
CA GLU A 209 8.35 10.77 -13.89
C GLU A 209 7.36 9.79 -14.55
N HIS A 210 6.50 9.15 -13.73
CA HIS A 210 5.41 8.28 -14.19
C HIS A 210 4.09 9.04 -14.47
N GLY A 211 4.12 10.37 -14.52
CA GLY A 211 2.99 11.19 -14.99
C GLY A 211 1.98 11.60 -13.91
N VAL A 212 2.27 11.39 -12.62
CA VAL A 212 1.42 11.89 -11.54
C VAL A 212 1.73 13.36 -11.25
N GLU A 213 0.76 14.24 -11.49
CA GLU A 213 0.92 15.70 -11.37
C GLU A 213 0.87 16.19 -9.91
N LEU A 214 1.87 15.85 -9.09
CA LEU A 214 1.93 16.23 -7.67
C LEU A 214 2.00 17.75 -7.40
N GLY A 215 2.36 18.55 -8.42
CA GLY A 215 2.56 19.99 -8.32
C GLY A 215 3.88 20.36 -7.65
N GLU A 216 3.99 21.59 -7.15
CA GLU A 216 5.22 22.09 -6.52
C GLU A 216 5.45 21.44 -5.13
N LEU A 217 6.58 20.75 -4.99
CA LEU A 217 7.01 20.06 -3.76
C LEU A 217 8.35 20.56 -3.22
N PRO A 218 8.48 21.84 -2.79
CA PRO A 218 9.72 22.36 -2.25
C PRO A 218 10.16 21.63 -0.96
N GLY A 219 11.47 21.40 -0.81
CA GLY A 219 12.02 20.82 0.41
C GLY A 219 11.77 21.72 1.64
N ALA A 220 11.38 21.12 2.76
CA ALA A 220 11.14 21.83 4.02
C ALA A 220 12.43 22.12 4.81
N THR A 221 13.52 21.43 4.50
CA THR A 221 14.79 21.52 5.24
C THR A 221 15.51 22.83 4.95
N GLY A 222 15.90 23.57 6.00
CA GLY A 222 16.69 24.80 5.87
C GLY A 222 15.88 26.08 5.70
N LEU A 223 14.55 25.98 5.58
CA LEU A 223 13.66 27.14 5.57
C LEU A 223 13.54 27.77 6.96
N LYS A 224 13.34 29.09 7.01
CA LYS A 224 13.01 29.78 8.26
C LYS A 224 11.56 29.45 8.65
N PRO A 225 11.24 29.35 9.96
CA PRO A 225 9.88 29.04 10.40
C PRO A 225 8.81 29.96 9.81
N ALA A 226 9.12 31.25 9.61
CA ALA A 226 8.20 32.21 9.02
C ALA A 226 7.76 31.86 7.59
N GLU A 227 8.58 31.12 6.83
CA GLU A 227 8.30 30.72 5.45
C GLU A 227 7.29 29.57 5.36
N LEU A 228 7.07 28.85 6.46
CA LEU A 228 6.19 27.68 6.54
C LEU A 228 4.85 27.98 7.21
N LYS A 229 4.61 29.23 7.64
CA LYS A 229 3.30 29.64 8.19
C LYS A 229 2.21 29.50 7.13
N GLY A 230 1.07 28.92 7.50
CA GLY A 230 -0.04 28.64 6.60
C GLY A 230 0.29 27.60 5.52
N ARG A 231 1.38 26.83 5.66
CA ARG A 231 1.78 25.78 4.71
C ARG A 231 1.48 24.39 5.24
N ILE A 232 1.32 23.45 4.31
CA ILE A 232 1.29 22.01 4.57
C ILE A 232 2.71 21.47 4.34
N VAL A 233 3.15 20.60 5.26
CA VAL A 233 4.41 19.88 5.16
C VAL A 233 4.13 18.37 5.25
N VAL A 234 4.61 17.57 4.30
CA VAL A 234 4.49 16.10 4.35
C VAL A 234 5.82 15.48 4.77
N CYS A 235 5.79 14.55 5.71
CA CYS A 235 6.98 13.91 6.28
C CYS A 235 6.75 12.42 6.58
N PRO A 236 7.82 11.62 6.77
CA PRO A 236 7.63 10.26 7.26
C PRO A 236 7.06 10.29 8.68
N PRO A 237 6.29 9.27 9.11
CA PRO A 237 5.71 9.24 10.46
C PRO A 237 6.76 9.36 11.57
N SER A 238 7.95 8.81 11.37
CA SER A 238 9.07 8.90 12.31
C SER A 238 9.58 10.33 12.55
N ALA A 239 9.34 11.26 11.62
CA ALA A 239 9.74 12.65 11.73
C ALA A 239 8.68 13.54 12.42
N LEU A 240 7.45 13.05 12.65
CA LEU A 240 6.37 13.89 13.18
C LEU A 240 6.69 14.50 14.55
N ASN A 241 7.39 13.76 15.42
CA ASN A 241 7.66 14.16 16.80
C ASN A 241 9.16 14.36 17.10
N ASP A 242 9.99 14.33 16.07
CA ASP A 242 11.45 14.35 16.20
C ASP A 242 12.00 15.79 16.37
N ARG A 243 13.31 15.96 16.27
CA ARG A 243 13.94 17.29 16.36
C ARG A 243 13.71 18.15 15.13
N TRP A 244 13.44 17.54 13.97
CA TRP A 244 13.18 18.25 12.73
C TRP A 244 11.83 18.96 12.79
N SER A 245 10.76 18.27 13.18
CA SER A 245 9.42 18.89 13.20
C SER A 245 9.29 20.01 14.23
N ARG A 246 10.01 19.94 15.36
CA ARG A 246 10.03 20.98 16.40
C ARG A 246 10.61 22.32 15.94
N ARG A 247 11.32 22.35 14.81
CA ARG A 247 11.85 23.59 14.23
C ARG A 247 10.82 24.32 13.35
N LEU A 248 9.69 23.67 13.06
CA LEU A 248 8.60 24.22 12.27
C LEU A 248 7.78 25.23 13.11
N PRO A 249 7.07 26.17 12.47
CA PRO A 249 6.27 27.17 13.17
C PRO A 249 5.04 26.51 13.81
N ASP A 250 5.15 26.20 15.11
CA ASP A 250 4.07 25.66 15.96
C ASP A 250 3.20 24.61 15.23
N PRO A 251 3.79 23.45 14.86
CA PRO A 251 3.17 22.51 13.95
C PRO A 251 1.88 21.89 14.51
N ILE A 252 0.83 21.88 13.70
CA ILE A 252 -0.33 21.01 13.88
C ILE A 252 0.07 19.62 13.37
N THR A 253 0.32 18.70 14.29
CA THR A 253 0.70 17.33 13.95
C THR A 253 -0.52 16.57 13.45
N ALA A 254 -0.53 16.23 12.17
CA ALA A 254 -1.50 15.36 11.53
C ALA A 254 -0.84 14.03 11.14
N MET A 255 -1.58 12.92 11.17
CA MET A 255 -1.10 11.62 10.70
C MET A 255 -2.16 10.98 9.83
N ALA A 256 -1.77 10.58 8.62
CA ALA A 256 -2.59 9.81 7.70
C ALA A 256 -2.33 8.32 7.92
N SER A 257 -3.32 7.61 8.47
CA SER A 257 -3.28 6.15 8.66
C SER A 257 -4.67 5.61 8.99
N GLY A 258 -5.02 4.42 8.50
CA GLY A 258 -6.27 3.75 8.88
C GLY A 258 -6.36 3.48 10.39
N TRP A 259 -5.22 3.28 11.04
CA TRP A 259 -5.10 3.07 12.49
C TRP A 259 -5.49 4.29 13.32
N MET A 260 -5.57 5.48 12.70
CA MET A 260 -6.06 6.70 13.35
C MET A 260 -7.54 6.62 13.74
N ARG A 261 -8.25 5.57 13.27
CA ARG A 261 -9.56 5.18 13.78
C ARG A 261 -9.54 4.86 15.28
N VAL A 262 -8.43 4.35 15.81
CA VAL A 262 -8.25 3.99 17.22
C VAL A 262 -7.76 5.21 18.01
N ARG A 263 -8.66 5.85 18.76
CA ARG A 263 -8.35 7.06 19.55
C ARG A 263 -7.12 6.94 20.46
N GLN A 264 -6.87 5.75 21.02
CA GLN A 264 -5.71 5.51 21.86
C GLN A 264 -4.38 5.65 21.09
N ARG A 265 -4.32 5.15 19.84
CA ARG A 265 -3.12 5.25 18.99
C ARG A 265 -2.81 6.72 18.67
N ALA A 266 -3.81 7.52 18.30
CA ALA A 266 -3.65 8.96 18.05
C ALA A 266 -3.07 9.70 19.28
N ARG A 267 -3.56 9.38 20.49
CA ARG A 267 -3.02 9.94 21.74
C ARG A 267 -1.58 9.50 22.01
N GLN A 268 -1.28 8.21 21.83
CA GLN A 268 0.08 7.67 22.03
C GLN A 268 1.10 8.29 21.09
N LYS A 269 0.70 8.59 19.84
CA LYS A 269 1.56 9.23 18.84
C LYS A 269 1.53 10.77 18.91
N ASN A 270 0.89 11.38 19.92
CA ASN A 270 0.73 12.84 20.08
C ASN A 270 0.23 13.55 18.81
N VAL A 271 -0.74 12.93 18.13
CA VAL A 271 -1.34 13.47 16.91
C VAL A 271 -2.51 14.38 17.29
N GLU A 272 -2.45 15.66 16.88
CA GLU A 272 -3.51 16.65 17.07
C GLU A 272 -4.66 16.40 16.09
N LEU A 273 -4.31 16.07 14.83
CA LEU A 273 -5.27 15.84 13.74
C LEU A 273 -5.15 14.40 13.18
N PRO A 274 -5.87 13.41 13.73
CA PRO A 274 -5.92 12.06 13.18
C PRO A 274 -6.73 12.03 11.86
N LEU A 275 -6.07 11.64 10.78
CA LEU A 275 -6.64 11.46 9.44
C LEU A 275 -6.75 9.97 9.14
N ILE A 276 -7.98 9.47 9.04
CA ILE A 276 -8.31 8.07 8.81
C ILE A 276 -8.27 7.80 7.30
N ILE A 277 -7.04 7.67 6.79
CA ILE A 277 -6.74 7.42 5.38
C ILE A 277 -5.80 6.23 5.32
N SER A 278 -6.19 5.20 4.60
CA SER A 278 -5.35 4.02 4.38
C SER A 278 -5.30 3.66 2.91
N ASP A 279 -4.18 3.09 2.50
CA ASP A 279 -3.97 2.54 1.17
C ASP A 279 -4.36 1.06 1.07
N HIS A 280 -4.94 0.51 2.14
CA HIS A 280 -5.42 -0.86 2.24
C HIS A 280 -6.95 -0.90 2.34
N ALA A 281 -7.52 -2.03 1.90
CA ALA A 281 -8.94 -2.33 2.00
C ALA A 281 -9.36 -2.39 3.47
N ASP A 282 -10.42 -1.65 3.81
CA ASP A 282 -11.05 -1.78 5.11
C ASP A 282 -11.93 -3.03 5.22
N TRP A 283 -12.56 -3.25 6.37
CA TRP A 283 -13.40 -4.43 6.58
C TRP A 283 -14.53 -4.58 5.54
N ASP A 284 -15.17 -3.48 5.16
CA ASP A 284 -16.29 -3.53 4.22
C ASP A 284 -15.75 -3.81 2.79
N GLU A 285 -14.62 -3.21 2.40
CA GLU A 285 -13.95 -3.47 1.12
C GLU A 285 -13.42 -4.92 1.00
N LEU A 286 -12.82 -5.47 2.07
CA LEU A 286 -12.36 -6.87 2.14
C LEU A 286 -13.54 -7.82 1.93
N THR A 287 -14.63 -7.62 2.68
CA THR A 287 -15.79 -8.51 2.64
C THR A 287 -16.62 -8.37 1.36
N GLU A 288 -16.68 -7.17 0.77
CA GLU A 288 -17.23 -6.93 -0.58
C GLU A 288 -16.43 -7.70 -1.64
N THR A 289 -15.10 -7.60 -1.61
CA THR A 289 -14.21 -8.29 -2.56
C THR A 289 -14.40 -9.79 -2.51
N LEU A 290 -14.44 -10.39 -1.32
CA LEU A 290 -14.65 -11.84 -1.18
C LEU A 290 -16.05 -12.27 -1.63
N THR A 291 -17.06 -11.40 -1.48
CA THR A 291 -18.41 -11.67 -1.96
C THR A 291 -18.49 -11.61 -3.49
N GLU A 292 -17.79 -10.66 -4.11
CA GLU A 292 -17.77 -10.45 -5.56
C GLU A 292 -16.95 -11.51 -6.29
N ILE A 293 -15.74 -11.79 -5.82
CA ILE A 293 -14.84 -12.81 -6.41
C ILE A 293 -15.42 -14.22 -6.24
N ALA A 294 -16.11 -14.46 -5.11
CA ALA A 294 -16.72 -15.74 -4.75
C ALA A 294 -15.77 -16.95 -4.94
N PRO A 295 -14.55 -16.92 -4.36
CA PRO A 295 -13.58 -17.99 -4.56
C PRO A 295 -13.98 -19.28 -3.84
N ALA A 296 -13.46 -20.41 -4.32
CA ALA A 296 -13.67 -21.70 -3.66
C ALA A 296 -12.95 -21.78 -2.30
N GLU A 297 -11.80 -21.12 -2.18
CA GLU A 297 -11.02 -21.02 -0.94
C GLU A 297 -10.32 -19.65 -0.80
N VAL A 298 -10.21 -19.16 0.43
CA VAL A 298 -9.53 -17.89 0.76
C VAL A 298 -8.32 -18.16 1.65
N TRP A 299 -7.16 -17.64 1.27
CA TRP A 299 -5.97 -17.70 2.12
C TRP A 299 -5.67 -16.29 2.64
N VAL A 300 -5.73 -16.12 3.94
CA VAL A 300 -5.60 -14.81 4.58
C VAL A 300 -4.16 -14.61 5.05
N THR A 301 -3.59 -13.44 4.78
CA THR A 301 -2.27 -13.01 5.23
C THR A 301 -2.30 -11.55 5.69
N HIS A 302 -1.19 -11.01 6.21
CA HIS A 302 -1.02 -9.65 6.74
C HIS A 302 -2.08 -9.26 7.80
N GLY A 303 -1.74 -9.28 9.09
CA GLY A 303 -2.58 -8.73 10.15
C GLY A 303 -3.48 -9.72 10.91
N ARG A 304 -4.65 -9.24 11.36
CA ARG A 304 -5.58 -9.96 12.28
C ARG A 304 -6.52 -10.91 11.52
N GLU A 305 -5.95 -11.97 10.98
CA GLU A 305 -6.61 -12.95 10.10
C GLU A 305 -7.85 -13.66 10.67
N GLU A 306 -7.91 -13.88 12.00
CA GLU A 306 -8.95 -14.70 12.66
C GLU A 306 -10.37 -14.24 12.34
N ALA A 307 -10.62 -12.93 12.33
CA ALA A 307 -11.95 -12.39 12.12
C ALA A 307 -12.42 -12.55 10.66
N LEU A 308 -11.52 -12.34 9.70
CA LEU A 308 -11.83 -12.50 8.28
C LEU A 308 -12.02 -13.99 7.93
N VAL A 309 -11.18 -14.88 8.47
CA VAL A 309 -11.35 -16.34 8.36
C VAL A 309 -12.70 -16.76 8.94
N HIS A 310 -13.04 -16.29 10.15
CA HIS A 310 -14.33 -16.58 10.77
C HIS A 310 -15.50 -16.10 9.90
N TRP A 311 -15.42 -14.88 9.37
CA TRP A 311 -16.44 -14.32 8.48
C TRP A 311 -16.65 -15.17 7.22
N CYS A 312 -15.58 -15.65 6.59
CA CYS A 312 -15.65 -16.54 5.43
C CYS A 312 -16.38 -17.85 5.79
N MET A 313 -16.00 -18.47 6.90
CA MET A 313 -16.56 -19.74 7.34
C MET A 313 -18.07 -19.63 7.63
N THR A 314 -18.54 -18.51 8.22
CA THR A 314 -19.98 -18.27 8.43
C THR A 314 -20.79 -18.11 7.14
N ARG A 315 -20.12 -17.87 6.01
CA ARG A 315 -20.69 -17.75 4.67
C ARG A 315 -20.40 -18.94 3.77
N GLN A 316 -19.94 -20.04 4.36
CA GLN A 316 -19.62 -21.28 3.64
C GLN A 316 -18.50 -21.11 2.60
N ILE A 317 -17.64 -20.10 2.77
CA ILE A 317 -16.41 -19.92 2.01
C ILE A 317 -15.29 -20.56 2.83
N LYS A 318 -14.57 -21.53 2.25
CA LYS A 318 -13.43 -22.15 2.95
C LYS A 318 -12.34 -21.10 3.13
N ALA A 319 -11.76 -21.00 4.32
CA ALA A 319 -10.68 -20.06 4.57
C ALA A 319 -9.63 -20.61 5.52
N ARG A 320 -8.38 -20.14 5.36
CA ARG A 320 -7.27 -20.44 6.27
C ARG A 320 -6.30 -19.27 6.38
N ALA A 321 -5.62 -19.19 7.52
CA ALA A 321 -4.49 -18.31 7.78
C ALA A 321 -3.22 -18.77 7.04
N LEU A 322 -2.35 -17.82 6.67
CA LEU A 322 -0.99 -18.05 6.20
C LEU A 322 0.01 -17.41 7.15
N GLU A 323 0.88 -18.22 7.76
CA GLU A 323 1.98 -17.72 8.60
C GLU A 323 3.13 -17.19 7.73
N LEU A 324 3.13 -15.88 7.46
CA LEU A 324 4.20 -15.17 6.75
C LEU A 324 4.92 -14.19 7.70
N VAL A 325 6.25 -14.22 7.74
CA VAL A 325 7.15 -13.41 8.59
C VAL A 325 7.47 -12.06 7.97
N GLY A 326 7.57 -11.03 8.82
CA GLY A 326 7.99 -9.68 8.43
C GLY A 326 6.87 -8.82 7.85
N ARG A 327 5.62 -9.27 8.01
CA ARG A 327 4.38 -8.63 7.57
C ARG A 327 3.62 -8.13 8.81
N GLU A 328 4.24 -7.17 9.51
CA GLU A 328 3.69 -6.53 10.72
C GLU A 328 2.75 -5.37 10.33
N ASP A 329 1.90 -4.92 11.27
CA ASP A 329 0.90 -3.87 11.03
C ASP A 329 1.57 -2.60 10.44
N GLU A 330 0.92 -1.96 9.46
CA GLU A 330 1.39 -0.79 8.67
C GLU A 330 2.11 0.31 9.49
N ASP A 331 1.89 0.41 10.81
CA ASP A 331 2.32 1.49 11.72
C ASP A 331 3.21 1.08 12.91
N ASP A 332 3.64 -0.18 13.00
CA ASP A 332 4.57 -0.69 14.03
C ASP A 332 6.04 -0.58 13.59
#